data_AF-A0ABD1J2X9-F1
#
_entry.id   AF-A0ABD1J2X9-F1
#
_cell.length_a   1.000
_cell.length_b   1.000
_cell.length_c   1.000
_cell.angle_alpha   90.00
_cell.angle_beta   90.00
_cell.angle_gamma   90.00
#
_symmetry.space_group_name_H-M   'P 1'
#
loop_
_entity.id
_entity.type
_entity.pdbx_description
1 polymer ?
#
loop_
_entity_poly.entity_id
_entity_poly.type
_entity_poly.pdbx_seq_one_letter_code
_entity_poly.pdbx_strand_id
1 'polypeptide(L)'
;MVNYRSSLAARCLVICLAIIGTVEAKHLASCDKTLFHMYTHQYCISHFSNFMEEIDYQSKCPWPATRRPYFMLTRCVEQVANLTRCVEPSLRDEVFLRLHQAYFSLCTRAKMSDPGLPVLLLLILPCIVTTFLLPLVCTHIATNQ
;
A
#
# COMPACT_ATOMS: atom_id res chain seq x y z
N MET A 1 -51.12 -30.91 -14.81
CA MET A 1 -50.15 -30.31 -13.87
C MET A 1 -48.81 -30.18 -14.58
N VAL A 2 -48.52 -28.99 -15.12
CA VAL A 2 -47.20 -28.71 -15.72
C VAL A 2 -46.18 -28.71 -14.59
N ASN A 3 -45.13 -29.52 -14.74
CA ASN A 3 -44.19 -29.83 -13.66
C ASN A 3 -43.27 -28.62 -13.40
N TYR A 4 -43.76 -27.64 -12.63
CA TYR A 4 -43.12 -26.35 -12.37
C TYR A 4 -41.71 -26.48 -11.74
N ARG A 5 -41.47 -27.57 -11.00
CA ARG A 5 -40.20 -27.84 -10.31
C ARG A 5 -39.05 -28.23 -11.25
N SER A 6 -39.35 -28.91 -12.36
CA SER A 6 -38.32 -29.25 -13.38
C SER A 6 -37.91 -28.03 -14.20
N SER A 7 -38.85 -27.10 -14.42
CA SER A 7 -38.59 -25.82 -15.09
C SER A 7 -37.70 -24.89 -14.27
N LEU A 8 -37.91 -24.81 -12.95
CA LEU A 8 -37.07 -23.99 -12.07
C LEU A 8 -35.64 -24.52 -11.99
N ALA A 9 -35.47 -25.85 -11.88
CA ALA A 9 -34.16 -26.49 -11.83
C ALA A 9 -33.37 -26.27 -13.14
N ALA A 10 -34.02 -26.42 -14.29
CA ALA A 10 -33.41 -26.17 -15.60
C ALA A 10 -32.99 -24.70 -15.77
N ARG A 11 -33.83 -23.76 -15.32
CA ARG A 11 -33.50 -22.33 -15.32
C ARG A 11 -32.33 -21.99 -14.41
N CYS A 12 -32.29 -22.56 -13.20
CA CYS A 12 -31.14 -22.42 -12.30
C CYS A 12 -29.86 -22.96 -12.94
N LEU A 13 -29.93 -24.10 -13.61
CA LEU A 13 -28.76 -24.73 -14.23
C LEU A 13 -28.21 -23.88 -15.39
N VAL A 14 -29.08 -23.33 -16.24
CA VAL A 14 -28.70 -22.40 -17.31
C VAL A 14 -28.12 -21.10 -16.75
N ILE A 15 -28.72 -20.55 -15.68
CA ILE A 15 -28.20 -19.35 -15.00
C ILE A 15 -26.83 -19.66 -14.37
N CYS A 16 -26.65 -20.80 -13.71
CA CYS A 16 -25.37 -21.22 -13.17
C CYS A 16 -24.32 -21.40 -14.27
N LEU A 17 -24.65 -22.04 -15.39
CA LEU A 17 -23.73 -22.21 -16.51
C LEU A 17 -23.35 -20.87 -17.17
N ALA A 18 -24.31 -19.96 -17.31
CA ALA A 18 -24.06 -18.61 -17.79
C ALA A 18 -23.17 -17.82 -16.81
N ILE A 19 -23.42 -17.93 -15.50
CA ILE A 19 -22.58 -17.31 -14.47
C ILE A 19 -21.17 -17.91 -14.54
N ILE A 20 -21.01 -19.24 -14.50
CA ILE A 20 -19.73 -19.94 -14.58
C ILE A 20 -18.93 -19.52 -15.82
N GLY A 21 -19.57 -19.48 -17.00
CA GLY A 21 -18.94 -19.03 -18.24
C GLY A 21 -18.52 -17.54 -18.24
N THR A 22 -19.25 -16.68 -17.53
CA THR A 22 -18.84 -15.27 -17.36
C THR A 22 -17.70 -15.09 -16.34
N VAL A 23 -17.57 -16.00 -15.35
CA VAL A 23 -16.46 -15.94 -14.39
C VAL A 23 -15.14 -16.30 -15.06
N GLU A 24 -15.14 -17.23 -16.02
CA GLU A 24 -13.95 -17.58 -16.82
C GLU A 24 -13.51 -16.46 -17.77
N ALA A 25 -14.44 -15.75 -18.41
CA ALA A 25 -14.11 -14.70 -19.38
C ALA A 25 -13.41 -13.48 -18.75
N LYS A 26 -13.65 -13.18 -17.47
CA LYS A 26 -12.94 -12.11 -16.74
C LYS A 26 -11.50 -12.48 -16.37
N HIS A 27 -11.20 -13.78 -16.30
CA HIS A 27 -9.87 -14.29 -15.96
C HIS A 27 -9.00 -14.62 -17.20
N LEU A 28 -9.58 -14.56 -18.40
CA LEU A 28 -8.92 -14.94 -19.66
C LEU A 28 -8.30 -13.76 -20.43
N ALA A 29 -8.30 -12.57 -19.85
CA ALA A 29 -7.62 -11.43 -20.43
C ALA A 29 -6.15 -11.47 -19.99
N SER A 30 -5.33 -12.23 -20.72
CA SER A 30 -3.91 -12.45 -20.39
C SER A 30 -3.15 -11.13 -20.22
N CYS A 31 -2.34 -11.03 -19.15
CA CYS A 31 -1.47 -9.90 -18.89
C CYS A 31 -0.39 -9.80 -19.99
N ASP A 32 -0.33 -8.65 -20.65
CA ASP A 32 0.75 -8.34 -21.60
C ASP A 32 1.95 -7.75 -20.86
N LYS A 33 2.84 -8.65 -20.40
CA LYS A 33 4.05 -8.26 -19.66
C LYS A 33 4.97 -7.39 -20.50
N THR A 34 5.10 -7.66 -21.80
CA THR A 34 5.98 -6.91 -22.69
C THR A 34 5.51 -5.47 -22.79
N LEU A 35 4.21 -5.26 -23.02
CA LEU A 35 3.62 -3.93 -23.05
C LEU A 35 3.70 -3.24 -21.69
N PHE A 36 3.49 -3.99 -20.60
CA PHE A 36 3.62 -3.47 -19.24
C PHE A 36 5.02 -2.91 -18.99
N HIS A 37 6.07 -3.68 -19.30
CA HIS A 37 7.45 -3.24 -19.10
C HIS A 37 7.80 -2.07 -20.00
N MET A 38 7.41 -2.11 -21.28
CA MET A 38 7.66 -1.01 -22.23
C MET A 38 7.02 0.30 -21.75
N TYR A 39 5.72 0.28 -21.46
CA TYR A 39 4.98 1.48 -21.06
C TYR A 39 5.38 1.97 -19.67
N THR A 40 5.64 1.07 -18.73
CA THR A 40 6.15 1.43 -17.41
C THR A 40 7.51 2.13 -17.54
N HIS A 41 8.41 1.60 -18.35
CA HIS A 41 9.72 2.23 -18.55
C HIS A 41 9.60 3.60 -19.24
N GLN A 42 8.87 3.65 -20.36
CA GLN A 42 8.78 4.84 -21.20
C GLN A 42 7.99 5.98 -20.55
N TYR A 43 6.86 5.70 -19.92
CA TYR A 43 5.95 6.74 -19.43
C TYR A 43 6.05 7.00 -17.93
N CYS A 44 6.43 6.00 -17.14
CA CYS A 44 6.47 6.13 -15.68
C CYS A 44 7.90 6.32 -15.16
N ILE A 45 8.80 5.37 -15.45
CA ILE A 45 10.16 5.38 -14.93
C ILE A 45 10.95 6.55 -15.53
N SER A 46 10.96 6.73 -16.86
CA SER A 46 11.72 7.81 -17.50
C SER A 46 11.37 9.20 -16.93
N HIS A 47 10.09 9.48 -16.70
CA HIS A 47 9.67 10.74 -16.10
C HIS A 47 10.19 10.89 -14.65
N PHE A 48 10.15 9.81 -13.86
CA PHE A 48 10.70 9.84 -12.50
C PHE A 48 12.23 9.98 -12.51
N SER A 49 12.92 9.29 -13.41
CA SER A 49 14.38 9.38 -13.59
C SER A 49 14.83 10.79 -13.89
N ASN A 50 14.15 11.51 -14.80
CA ASN A 50 14.46 12.90 -15.11
C ASN A 50 14.38 13.80 -13.86
N PHE A 51 13.33 13.62 -13.04
CA PHE A 51 13.22 14.34 -11.76
C PHE A 51 14.38 13.97 -10.80
N MET A 52 14.79 12.70 -10.76
CA MET A 52 15.87 12.26 -9.89
C MET A 52 17.24 12.80 -10.34
N GLU A 53 17.46 13.07 -11.62
CA GLU A 53 18.69 13.68 -12.14
C GLU A 53 18.85 15.15 -11.72
N GLU A 54 17.74 15.86 -11.51
CA GLU A 54 17.75 17.27 -11.06
C GLU A 54 18.09 17.43 -9.58
N ILE A 55 18.10 16.33 -8.81
CA ILE A 55 18.32 16.35 -7.37
C ILE A 55 19.55 15.53 -6.97
N ASP A 56 20.22 15.96 -5.91
CA ASP A 56 21.34 15.24 -5.31
C ASP A 56 20.84 14.05 -4.47
N TYR A 57 20.25 13.06 -5.13
CA TYR A 57 19.53 11.96 -4.47
C TYR A 57 20.44 11.01 -3.71
N GLN A 58 21.68 10.81 -4.17
CA GLN A 58 22.61 9.86 -3.56
C GLN A 58 23.16 10.37 -2.22
N SER A 59 23.45 11.67 -2.10
CA SER A 59 24.09 12.21 -0.91
C SER A 59 23.09 12.65 0.17
N LYS A 60 21.86 13.02 -0.22
CA LYS A 60 20.90 13.67 0.70
C LYS A 60 19.74 12.79 1.15
N CYS A 61 19.56 11.61 0.55
CA CYS A 61 18.36 10.79 0.77
C CYS A 61 17.09 11.62 0.67
N PRO A 62 16.61 11.90 -0.55
CA PRO A 62 15.75 13.04 -0.86
C PRO A 62 14.32 12.92 -0.34
N TRP A 63 14.03 11.96 0.53
CA TRP A 63 12.77 11.91 1.25
C TRP A 63 12.75 13.00 2.34
N PRO A 64 11.68 13.79 2.49
CA PRO A 64 10.35 13.67 1.87
C PRO A 64 10.14 14.46 0.56
N ALA A 65 11.15 15.14 0.02
CA ALA A 65 11.02 15.93 -1.21
C ALA A 65 10.60 15.08 -2.42
N THR A 66 11.06 13.82 -2.52
CA THR A 66 10.65 12.86 -3.56
C THR A 66 9.24 12.28 -3.39
N ARG A 67 8.53 12.58 -2.29
CA ARG A 67 7.24 11.95 -1.99
C ARG A 67 6.18 12.18 -3.07
N ARG A 68 6.06 13.41 -3.57
CA ARG A 68 5.11 13.76 -4.63
C ARG A 68 5.43 13.05 -5.96
N PRO A 69 6.64 13.17 -6.54
CA PRO A 69 6.97 12.48 -7.78
C PRO A 69 6.91 10.95 -7.65
N TYR A 70 7.26 10.39 -6.49
CA TYR A 70 7.10 8.95 -6.22
C TYR A 70 5.62 8.54 -6.23
N PHE A 71 4.73 9.33 -5.63
CA PHE A 71 3.29 9.08 -5.70
C PHE A 71 2.76 9.11 -7.15
N MET A 72 3.22 10.06 -7.96
CA MET A 72 2.85 10.13 -9.39
C MET A 72 3.35 8.91 -10.17
N LEU A 73 4.57 8.45 -9.89
CA LEU A 73 5.12 7.20 -10.42
C LEU A 73 4.26 6.01 -10.04
N THR A 74 3.85 5.89 -8.77
CA THR A 74 2.97 4.80 -8.31
C THR A 74 1.65 4.79 -9.06
N ARG A 75 1.01 5.95 -9.20
CA ARG A 75 -0.23 6.10 -9.97
C ARG A 75 -0.06 5.75 -11.45
N CYS A 76 1.06 6.14 -12.06
CA CYS A 76 1.37 5.78 -13.45
C CYS A 76 1.51 4.26 -13.62
N VAL A 77 2.27 3.59 -12.74
CA VAL A 77 2.44 2.12 -12.79
C VAL A 77 1.10 1.41 -12.59
N GLU A 78 0.23 1.90 -11.69
CA GLU A 78 -1.13 1.37 -11.52
C GLU A 78 -1.99 1.52 -12.78
N GLN A 79 -1.89 2.67 -13.47
CA GLN A 79 -2.60 2.89 -14.73
C GLN A 79 -2.10 1.96 -15.83
N VAL A 80 -0.78 1.82 -15.99
CA VAL A 80 -0.18 0.90 -16.96
C VAL A 80 -0.60 -0.55 -16.65
N ALA A 81 -0.52 -0.97 -15.38
CA ALA A 81 -0.98 -2.29 -14.94
C ALA A 81 -2.43 -2.57 -15.35
N ASN A 82 -3.32 -1.60 -15.19
CA ASN A 82 -4.72 -1.73 -15.61
C ASN A 82 -4.87 -1.79 -17.13
N LEU A 83 -4.14 -0.95 -17.88
CA LEU A 83 -4.16 -0.91 -19.34
C LEU A 83 -3.66 -2.20 -19.98
N THR A 84 -2.60 -2.79 -19.43
CA THR A 84 -2.00 -4.03 -19.94
C THR A 84 -2.54 -5.29 -19.26
N ARG A 85 -3.52 -5.12 -18.36
CA ARG A 85 -4.17 -6.19 -17.57
C ARG A 85 -3.19 -6.96 -16.67
N CYS A 86 -2.08 -6.33 -16.29
CA CYS A 86 -1.06 -6.84 -15.39
C CYS A 86 -1.26 -6.31 -13.97
N VAL A 87 -2.37 -6.70 -13.34
CA VAL A 87 -2.76 -6.23 -12.00
C VAL A 87 -2.08 -6.99 -10.85
N GLU A 88 -1.34 -8.04 -11.18
CA GLU A 88 -0.63 -8.89 -10.23
C GLU A 88 0.43 -8.06 -9.45
N PRO A 89 0.48 -8.19 -8.11
CA PRO A 89 1.37 -7.37 -7.28
C PRO A 89 2.86 -7.53 -7.57
N SER A 90 3.35 -8.75 -7.80
CA SER A 90 4.78 -9.03 -7.96
C SER A 90 5.42 -8.28 -9.13
N LEU A 91 4.69 -8.06 -10.23
CA LEU A 91 5.16 -7.22 -11.35
C LEU A 91 5.41 -5.77 -10.93
N ARG A 92 4.55 -5.19 -10.08
CA ARG A 92 4.75 -3.83 -9.58
C ARG A 92 5.87 -3.81 -8.54
N ASP A 93 5.91 -4.81 -7.68
CA ASP A 93 6.93 -4.91 -6.64
C ASP A 93 8.35 -4.98 -7.24
N GLU A 94 8.52 -5.69 -8.35
CA GLU A 94 9.78 -5.73 -9.09
C GLU A 94 10.20 -4.33 -9.58
N VAL A 95 9.26 -3.56 -10.14
CA VAL A 95 9.52 -2.18 -10.60
C VAL A 95 9.99 -1.31 -9.44
N PHE A 96 9.27 -1.32 -8.31
CA PHE A 96 9.64 -0.51 -7.15
C PHE A 96 10.93 -0.99 -6.48
N LEU A 97 11.20 -2.30 -6.46
CA LEU A 97 12.44 -2.83 -5.95
C LEU A 97 13.65 -2.30 -6.75
N ARG A 98 13.57 -2.33 -8.09
CA ARG A 98 14.63 -1.78 -8.96
C ARG A 98 14.81 -0.28 -8.76
N LEU A 99 13.72 0.49 -8.61
CA LEU A 99 13.78 1.92 -8.32
C LEU A 99 14.44 2.21 -6.97
N HIS A 100 14.10 1.44 -5.94
CA HIS A 100 14.74 1.54 -4.62
C HIS A 100 16.24 1.24 -4.68
N GLN A 101 16.64 0.21 -5.43
CA GLN A 101 18.05 -0.10 -5.64
C GLN A 101 18.79 1.01 -6.41
N ALA A 102 18.16 1.59 -7.44
CA ALA A 102 18.78 2.62 -8.27
C ALA A 102 18.94 3.97 -7.57
N TYR A 103 17.91 4.40 -6.83
CA TYR A 103 17.86 5.78 -6.30
C TYR A 103 17.94 5.89 -4.78
N PHE A 104 17.78 4.79 -4.05
CA PHE A 104 17.67 4.82 -2.58
C PHE A 104 18.57 3.78 -1.90
N SER A 105 19.49 3.14 -2.62
CA SER A 105 20.37 2.08 -2.10
C SER A 105 21.30 2.56 -0.98
N LEU A 106 21.77 3.82 -1.07
CA LEU A 106 22.62 4.43 -0.04
C LEU A 106 21.82 5.04 1.12
N CYS A 107 20.50 5.06 1.02
CA CYS A 107 19.66 5.50 2.11
C CYS A 107 19.54 4.38 3.12
N THR A 108 20.41 4.41 4.13
CA THR A 108 20.12 3.74 5.39
C THR A 108 18.72 4.16 5.82
N ARG A 109 17.89 3.16 6.20
CA ARG A 109 16.64 3.39 6.92
C ARG A 109 17.01 4.32 8.07
N ALA A 110 16.78 5.63 7.90
CA ALA A 110 17.00 6.61 8.95
C ALA A 110 16.26 6.01 10.13
N LYS A 111 17.03 5.55 11.11
CA LYS A 111 16.59 4.57 12.08
C LYS A 111 15.34 5.19 12.68
N MET A 112 14.17 4.60 12.40
CA MET A 112 12.97 4.85 13.18
C MET A 112 13.29 4.20 14.53
N SER A 113 14.20 4.86 15.23
CA SER A 113 14.74 4.44 16.48
C SER A 113 13.75 4.97 17.47
N ASP A 114 13.29 4.09 18.34
CA ASP A 114 12.56 4.54 19.50
C ASP A 114 13.36 5.65 20.18
N PRO A 115 12.67 6.67 20.72
CA PRO A 115 13.33 7.71 21.48
C PRO A 115 14.20 7.05 22.57
N GLY A 116 15.38 7.62 22.81
CA GLY A 116 16.29 7.06 23.82
C GLY A 116 15.57 6.85 25.16
N LEU A 117 16.02 5.86 25.94
CA LEU A 117 15.39 5.48 27.21
C LEU A 117 15.00 6.68 28.12
N PRO A 118 15.80 7.75 28.25
CA PRO A 118 15.39 8.91 29.05
C PRO A 118 14.12 9.61 28.55
N VAL A 119 13.99 9.78 27.23
CA VAL A 119 12.81 10.39 26.61
C VAL A 119 11.60 9.47 26.74
N LEU A 120 11.80 8.15 26.60
CA LEU A 120 10.76 7.17 26.82
C LEU A 120 10.25 7.20 28.28
N LEU A 121 11.16 7.29 29.26
CA LEU A 121 10.79 7.42 30.68
C LEU A 121 10.03 8.72 30.95
N LEU A 122 10.44 9.83 30.36
CA LEU A 122 9.74 11.12 30.42
C LEU A 122 8.30 11.02 29.87
N LEU A 123 8.10 10.24 28.80
CA LEU A 123 6.76 10.02 28.24
C LEU A 123 5.89 9.12 29.13
N ILE A 124 6.49 8.19 29.88
CA ILE A 124 5.78 7.26 30.78
C ILE A 124 5.49 7.91 32.15
N LEU A 125 6.33 8.85 32.59
CA LEU A 125 6.24 9.50 33.90
C LEU A 125 4.86 10.07 34.24
N PRO A 126 4.14 10.78 33.34
CA PRO A 126 2.81 11.28 33.63
C PRO A 126 1.81 10.19 33.99
N CYS A 127 1.89 9.01 33.35
CA CYS A 127 1.02 7.87 33.65
C CYS A 127 1.30 7.32 35.06
N ILE A 128 2.56 7.28 35.47
CA ILE A 128 2.94 6.85 36.83
C ILE A 128 2.43 7.86 37.86
N VAL A 129 2.65 9.15 37.61
CA VAL A 129 2.22 10.23 38.50
C VAL A 129 0.70 10.25 38.64
N THR A 130 -0.06 10.16 37.55
CA THR A 130 -1.53 10.14 37.61
C THR A 130 -2.02 8.89 38.34
N THR A 131 -1.47 7.72 38.07
CA THR A 131 -1.84 6.47 38.76
C THR A 131 -1.59 6.56 40.27
N PHE A 132 -0.53 7.24 40.69
CA PHE A 132 -0.20 7.39 42.11
C PHE A 132 -1.02 8.50 42.80
N LEU A 133 -1.28 9.62 42.11
CA LEU A 133 -2.01 10.74 42.68
C LEU A 133 -3.53 10.51 42.71
N LEU A 134 -4.10 9.76 41.77
CA LEU A 134 -5.56 9.56 41.69
C LEU A 134 -6.16 9.01 43.00
N PRO A 135 -5.63 7.93 43.61
CA PRO A 135 -6.18 7.42 44.86
C PRO A 135 -6.03 8.40 46.02
N LEU A 136 -4.90 9.13 46.08
CA LEU A 136 -4.64 10.13 47.12
C LEU A 136 -5.61 11.31 47.04
N VAL A 137 -5.90 11.78 45.83
CA VAL A 137 -6.89 12.83 45.60
C VAL A 137 -8.28 12.33 45.96
N CYS A 138 -8.64 11.10 45.58
CA CYS A 138 -9.93 10.51 45.94
C CYS A 138 -10.12 10.38 47.46
N THR A 139 -9.10 9.90 48.20
CA THR A 139 -9.19 9.80 49.66
C THR A 139 -9.22 11.17 50.33
N HIS A 140 -8.46 12.15 49.84
CA HIS A 140 -8.48 13.51 50.36
C HIS A 140 -9.84 14.20 50.15
N ILE A 141 -10.49 13.98 49.00
CA ILE A 141 -11.84 14.50 48.75
C ILE A 141 -12.86 13.79 49.66
N ALA A 142 -12.77 12.47 49.79
CA ALA A 142 -13.70 11.69 50.63
C ALA A 142 -13.55 11.95 52.14
N THR A 143 -12.43 12.50 52.60
CA THR A 143 -12.17 12.83 54.01
C THR A 143 -12.42 14.30 54.35
N ASN A 144 -12.50 15.19 53.35
CA ASN A 144 -12.83 16.61 53.50
C ASN A 144 -14.27 16.96 53.06
N GLN A 145 -15.09 15.95 52.74
CA GLN A 145 -16.56 16.03 52.72
C GLN A 145 -17.12 15.47 54.01
#